data_AF-A0A081BYV6-F1
#
_entry.id   AF-A0A081BYV6-F1
#
_cell.length_a   1.000
_cell.length_b   1.000
_cell.length_c   1.000
_cell.angle_alpha   90.00
_cell.angle_beta   90.00
_cell.angle_gamma   90.00
#
_symmetry.space_group_name_H-M   'P 1'
#
loop_
_entity.id
_entity.type
_entity.pdbx_description
1 polymer ?
#
loop_
_entity_poly.entity_id
_entity_poly.type
_entity_poly.pdbx_seq_one_letter_code
_entity_poly.pdbx_strand_id
1 'polypeptide(L)' 'MNHDSTLERIWDIRRRIYAACDHDPVKLVQYYIERQKENAYRLIYEAEIEQGEEDQPVFSPYATTTA' A
#
# COMPACT_ATOMS: atom_id res chain seq x y z
N MET A 1 7.14 9.46 25.50
CA MET A 1 6.62 9.20 24.14
C MET A 1 5.16 8.81 24.30
N ASN A 2 4.24 9.49 23.61
CA ASN A 2 2.85 9.05 23.61
C ASN A 2 2.76 7.81 22.73
N HIS A 3 2.48 6.68 23.37
CA HIS A 3 2.25 5.40 22.72
C HIS A 3 0.89 5.46 22.03
N ASP A 4 0.88 5.88 20.77
CA ASP A 4 -0.33 5.81 19.95
C ASP A 4 -0.63 4.34 19.69
N SER A 5 -1.67 3.82 20.35
CA SER A 5 -2.13 2.44 20.21
C SER A 5 -2.44 2.05 18.77
N THR A 6 -2.77 3.02 17.92
CA THR A 6 -3.01 2.81 16.49
C THR A 6 -1.69 2.51 15.77
N LEU A 7 -0.66 3.31 16.02
CA LEU A 7 0.66 3.12 15.42
C LEU A 7 1.30 1.80 15.86
N GLU A 8 1.18 1.45 17.15
CA GLU A 8 1.68 0.17 17.66
C GLU A 8 1.01 -1.01 16.97
N ARG A 9 -0.31 -0.95 16.81
CA ARG A 9 -1.07 -1.98 16.09
C ARG A 9 -0.64 -2.09 14.63
N ILE A 10 -0.38 -0.96 13.96
CA ILE A 10 0.11 -0.95 12.57
C ILE A 10 1.48 -1.61 12.49
N TRP A 11 2.40 -1.28 13.39
CA TRP A 11 3.74 -1.87 13.42
C TRP A 11 3.70 -3.37 13.72
N ASP A 12 2.82 -3.82 14.61
CA ASP A 12 2.64 -5.24 14.90
C ASP A 12 2.17 -6.02 13.67
N ILE A 13 1.21 -5.47 12.93
CA ILE A 13 0.71 -6.08 11.69
C ILE A 13 1.84 -6.14 10.66
N ARG A 14 2.59 -5.06 10.45
CA ARG A 14 3.72 -5.02 9.51
C ARG A 14 4.81 -6.04 9.88
N ARG A 15 5.13 -6.17 11.17
CA ARG A 15 6.10 -7.17 11.66
C ARG A 15 5.66 -8.60 11.34
N ARG A 16 4.38 -8.92 11.57
CA ARG A 16 3.83 -10.25 11.26
C ARG A 16 3.87 -10.56 9.76
N ILE A 17 3.55 -9.58 8.92
CA ILE A 17 3.62 -9.73 7.45
C ILE A 17 5.07 -9.95 7.02
N TYR A 18 6.01 -9.15 7.53
CA TYR A 18 7.42 -9.28 7.17
C TYR A 18 8.01 -10.65 7.59
N ALA A 19 7.62 -11.15 8.77
CA ALA A 19 7.99 -12.49 9.21
C ALA A 19 7.38 -13.59 8.31
N ALA A 20 6.14 -13.43 7.85
CA ALA A 20 5.50 -14.34 6.90
C ALA A 20 6.16 -14.31 5.50
N CYS A 21 6.84 -13.22 5.17
CA CYS A 21 7.66 -13.08 3.96
C CYS A 21 9.12 -13.52 4.16
N ASP A 22 9.42 -14.35 5.17
CA ASP A 22 10.76 -14.84 5.51
C ASP A 22 11.79 -13.74 5.78
N HIS A 23 11.34 -12.55 6.20
CA HIS A 23 12.18 -11.35 6.31
C HIS A 23 12.87 -10.94 4.98
N ASP A 24 12.34 -11.40 3.84
CA ASP A 24 12.84 -11.04 2.51
C ASP A 24 12.08 -9.79 2.00
N PRO A 25 12.77 -8.67 1.76
CA PRO A 25 12.13 -7.45 1.27
C PRO A 25 11.52 -7.60 -0.13
N VAL A 26 12.07 -8.48 -0.98
CA VAL A 26 11.52 -8.72 -2.33
C VAL A 26 10.17 -9.43 -2.22
N LYS A 27 10.08 -10.45 -1.36
CA LYS A 27 8.82 -11.15 -1.07
C LYS A 27 7.78 -10.23 -0.43
N LEU A 28 8.21 -9.32 0.45
CA LEU A 28 7.32 -8.34 1.07
C LEU A 28 6.68 -7.41 0.03
N VAL A 29 7.49 -6.89 -0.90
CA VAL A 29 6.99 -6.03 -1.99
C VAL A 29 6.02 -6.80 -2.89
N GLN A 30 6.39 -8.03 -3.27
CA GLN A 30 5.53 -8.90 -4.08
C GLN A 30 4.17 -9.15 -3.40
N TYR A 31 4.18 -9.45 -2.09
CA TYR A 31 2.98 -9.65 -1.29
C TYR A 31 2.04 -8.43 -1.32
N TYR A 32 2.58 -7.20 -1.22
CA TYR A 32 1.77 -5.99 -1.30
C TYR A 32 1.21 -5.76 -2.71
N ILE A 33 2.00 -6.03 -3.75
CA ILE A 33 1.54 -5.94 -5.15
C ILE A 33 0.35 -6.87 -5.39
N GLU A 34 0.42 -8.12 -4.91
CA GLU A 34 -0.67 -9.09 -5.04
C GLU A 34 -1.92 -8.63 -4.28
N ARG A 35 -1.76 -8.18 -3.04
CA ARG A 35 -2.85 -7.61 -2.24
C ARG A 35 -3.53 -6.40 -2.90
N GLN A 36 -2.76 -5.53 -3.55
CA GLN A 36 -3.29 -4.38 -4.27
C GLN A 36 -4.11 -4.81 -5.49
N LYS A 37 -3.67 -5.84 -6.23
CA LYS A 37 -4.44 -6.40 -7.35
C LYS A 37 -5.78 -7.00 -6.89
N GLU A 38 -5.77 -7.74 -5.78
CA GLU A 38 -6.98 -8.34 -5.18
C GLU A 38 -7.98 -7.29 -4.69
N ASN A 39 -7.50 -6.10 -4.31
CA ASN A 39 -8.32 -5.02 -3.74
C ASN A 39 -8.41 -3.80 -4.66
N ALA A 40 -8.17 -3.97 -5.96
CA ALA A 40 -8.10 -2.87 -6.93
C ALA A 40 -9.32 -1.95 -6.86
N TYR A 41 -10.52 -2.49 -6.70
CA TYR A 41 -11.76 -1.71 -6.58
C TYR A 41 -11.90 -0.92 -5.28
N ARG A 42 -11.35 -1.41 -4.15
CA ARG A 42 -11.37 -0.67 -2.88
C ARG A 42 -10.40 0.52 -2.89
N LEU A 43 -9.24 0.35 -3.52
CA LEU A 43 -8.22 1.40 -3.60
C LEU A 43 -8.61 2.54 -4.55
N ILE A 44 -9.34 2.23 -5.63
CA ILE A 44 -9.84 3.25 -6.58
C ILE A 44 -10.95 4.09 -5.93
N TYR A 45 -11.85 3.47 -5.15
CA TYR A 45 -12.97 4.18 -4.51
C TYR A 45 -12.52 5.15 -3.41
N GLU A 46 -11.45 4.83 -2.68
CA GLU A 46 -10.88 5.74 -1.67
C GLU A 46 -10.12 6.91 -2.31
N ALA A 47 -9.51 6.71 -3.49
CA ALA A 47 -8.89 7.79 -4.25
C ALA A 47 -9.95 8.76 -4.84
N GLU A 48 -11.05 8.23 -5.39
CA GLU A 48 -12.11 9.05 -6.00
C GLU A 48 -12.88 9.91 -4.98
N ILE A 49 -12.97 9.50 -3.72
CA ILE A 49 -13.59 10.31 -2.65
C ILE A 49 -12.69 11.49 -2.23
N GLU A 50 -11.37 11.38 -2.40
CA GLU A 50 -10.41 12.48 -2.16
C GLU A 50 -10.21 13.39 -3.38
N GLN A 51 -10.52 12.95 -4.61
CA GLN A 51 -10.35 13.75 -5.84
C GLN A 51 -11.48 14.76 -6.13
N GLY A 52 -12.10 15.29 -5.08
CA GLY A 52 -13.01 16.44 -5.16
C GLY A 52 -12.33 17.81 -5.25
N GLU A 53 -11.00 17.88 -5.30
CA GLU A 53 -10.27 19.16 -5.44
C GLU A 53 -8.92 18.96 -6.20
N GLU A 54 -8.89 19.52 -7.41
CA GLU A 54 -7.76 19.97 -8.25
C GLU A 54 -6.53 19.08 -8.52
N ASP A 55 -6.51 18.55 -9.76
CA ASP A 55 -5.38 18.47 -10.70
C ASP A 55 -3.99 18.08 -10.16
N GLN A 56 -3.77 16.80 -9.86
CA GLN A 56 -2.43 16.22 -9.78
C GLN A 56 -2.34 14.85 -10.47
N PRO A 57 -1.18 14.54 -11.10
CA PRO A 57 -1.06 13.44 -12.04
C PRO A 57 -1.31 12.09 -11.36
N VAL A 58 -2.18 11.31 -11.99
CA VAL A 58 -2.51 9.94 -11.59
C VAL A 58 -1.22 9.13 -11.48
N PHE A 59 -0.81 8.80 -10.25
CA PHE A 59 0.31 7.89 -10.03
C PHE A 59 -0.12 6.48 -10.48
N SER A 60 0.19 6.15 -11.74
CA SER A 60 0.02 4.79 -12.28
C SER A 60 1.26 3.95 -11.94
N PRO A 61 1.17 2.97 -11.03
CA PRO A 61 2.34 2.20 -10.59
C PRO A 61 2.89 1.22 -11.66
N TYR A 62 2.32 1.20 -12.88
CA TYR A 62 2.76 0.34 -13.98
C TYR A 62 2.94 1.08 -15.32
N ALA A 63 3.03 2.42 -15.32
CA ALA A 63 3.32 3.15 -16.55
C ALA A 63 4.78 2.93 -16.96
N THR A 64 5.05 1.87 -17.72
CA THR A 64 6.32 1.71 -18.45
C THR A 64 6.30 2.67 -19.63
N THR A 65 6.88 3.86 -19.46
CA THR A 65 7.19 4.74 -20.58
C THR A 65 8.30 4.10 -21.40
N THR A 66 7.93 3.42 -22.48
CA THR A 66 8.84 3.04 -23.57
C THR A 66 9.37 4.32 -24.22
N ALA A 67 10.71 4.43 -24.32
CA ALA A 67 11.42 5.52 -25.00
C ALA A 67 11.42 5.35 -26.53
#